data_AF-A0A3D2TR24-F1
#
_entry.id   AF-A0A3D2TR24-F1
#
_cell.length_a   1.000
_cell.length_b   1.000
_cell.length_c   1.000
_cell.angle_alpha   90.00
_cell.angle_beta   90.00
_cell.angle_gamma   90.00
#
_symmetry.space_group_name_H-M   'P 1'
#
loop_
_entity.id
_entity.type
_entity.pdbx_description
1 polymer ?
#
loop_
_entity_poly.entity_id
_entity_poly.type
_entity_poly.pdbx_seq_one_letter_code
_entity_poly.pdbx_strand_id
1 'polypeptide(L)'
;MKKNKKDKKIKIDDISKDIIAALKKEIDSDAATGAYGTFLGYEEEHTKYFYKLSAVFDRGSYKVKITYTPNVLLFSNIIDLEYEINGENFLIYDIFNLFDISDFEQYYFSDLSTEAETGEAVRSLLDVAVKYDYDVKKAAQEENFERLKQNRDTDIKNGFNDGMTDEEIESEVKDCIEMFGVVPNHPVCSYALDTTDSAKLLKKLEKQDKKGKIETLYEKRLLEYLRGGNKFENKNAENKKAFEKTFKKQSFLADSVCFVCGMVFAVVVALIARSIVFSGYELLTYSSFVGNITIHLPNEGFFGIALGMIMFAGAFVKLFGKTLLSKLVKGDETALQRYEAEKNSENGKKIKPAENIIVIVVLLVIGIAGITFTATNNFGFGENGVKFTSSESFIPETVSYDDLEIYSLKYFISDEENKTEYKNGYAVSNGKGGFYELGEVAPGGETEKRLLSVAEKYGKKIKTVNIAEDIKK
;
A
#
# COMPACT_ATOMS: atom_id res chain seq x y z
N MET A 1 -52.12 -5.59 -1.39
CA MET A 1 -51.13 -4.53 -1.70
C MET A 1 -49.80 -4.87 -1.03
N LYS A 2 -48.85 -5.44 -1.78
CA LYS A 2 -47.47 -5.63 -1.29
C LYS A 2 -46.83 -4.25 -1.18
N LYS A 3 -46.35 -3.88 0.01
CA LYS A 3 -45.53 -2.67 0.22
C LYS A 3 -44.29 -2.80 -0.68
N ASN A 4 -44.15 -1.92 -1.68
CA ASN A 4 -42.90 -1.75 -2.41
C ASN A 4 -41.80 -1.45 -1.39
N LYS A 5 -40.89 -2.41 -1.14
CA LYS A 5 -39.60 -2.11 -0.53
C LYS A 5 -38.97 -1.06 -1.46
N LYS A 6 -38.66 0.13 -0.95
CA LYS A 6 -37.79 1.06 -1.68
C LYS A 6 -36.50 0.30 -1.96
N ASP A 7 -36.20 0.06 -3.24
CA ASP A 7 -34.95 -0.57 -3.62
C ASP A 7 -33.79 0.25 -3.05
N LYS A 8 -32.91 -0.45 -2.34
CA LYS A 8 -31.80 0.19 -1.64
C LYS A 8 -30.79 0.64 -2.69
N LYS A 9 -30.64 1.95 -2.86
CA LYS A 9 -29.64 2.52 -3.77
C LYS A 9 -28.22 2.13 -3.36
N ILE A 10 -27.32 2.07 -4.33
CA ILE A 10 -25.90 1.81 -4.08
C ILE A 10 -25.32 2.88 -3.13
N LYS A 11 -24.48 2.46 -2.19
CA LYS A 11 -23.71 3.40 -1.36
C LYS A 11 -22.47 3.81 -2.13
N ILE A 12 -22.32 5.12 -2.39
CA ILE A 12 -21.12 5.70 -2.96
C ILE A 12 -20.01 5.66 -1.88
N ASP A 13 -18.89 5.00 -2.20
CA ASP A 13 -17.72 4.93 -1.33
C ASP A 13 -16.99 6.28 -1.28
N ASP A 14 -16.04 6.42 -0.35
CA ASP A 14 -15.37 7.72 -0.14
C ASP A 14 -14.44 8.10 -1.29
N ILE A 15 -13.82 7.13 -1.98
CA ILE A 15 -12.98 7.41 -3.16
C ILE A 15 -13.87 7.97 -4.28
N SER A 16 -15.01 7.32 -4.56
CA SER A 16 -15.95 7.81 -5.56
C SER A 16 -16.48 9.22 -5.25
N LYS A 17 -16.63 9.60 -3.98
CA LYS A 17 -17.02 10.98 -3.60
C LYS A 17 -15.90 11.98 -3.89
N ASP A 18 -14.66 11.62 -3.62
CA ASP A 18 -13.50 12.47 -3.88
C ASP A 18 -13.34 12.69 -5.40
N ILE A 19 -13.54 11.63 -6.21
CA ILE A 19 -13.57 11.73 -7.68
C ILE A 19 -14.72 12.61 -8.18
N ILE A 20 -15.93 12.46 -7.62
CA ILE A 20 -17.07 13.33 -7.96
C ILE A 20 -16.74 14.80 -7.67
N ALA A 21 -16.12 15.08 -6.51
CA ALA A 21 -15.74 16.44 -6.15
C ALA A 21 -14.68 17.01 -7.10
N ALA A 22 -13.67 16.19 -7.46
CA ALA A 22 -12.63 16.56 -8.42
C ALA A 22 -13.19 16.83 -9.82
N LEU A 23 -14.09 15.97 -10.31
CA LEU A 23 -14.77 16.15 -11.59
C LEU A 23 -15.55 17.46 -11.60
N LYS A 24 -16.37 17.73 -10.57
CA LYS A 24 -17.14 18.97 -10.48
C LYS A 24 -16.23 20.20 -10.47
N LYS A 25 -15.13 20.14 -9.71
CA LYS A 25 -14.15 21.23 -9.65
C LYS A 25 -13.54 21.55 -11.01
N GLU A 26 -13.11 20.53 -11.77
CA GLU A 26 -12.50 20.72 -13.09
C GLU A 26 -13.53 21.25 -14.09
N ILE A 27 -14.72 20.64 -14.14
CA ILE A 27 -15.82 21.06 -15.01
C ILE A 27 -16.24 22.50 -14.73
N ASP A 28 -16.39 22.89 -13.46
CA ASP A 28 -16.80 24.25 -13.09
C ASP A 28 -15.73 25.29 -13.48
N SER A 29 -14.44 24.91 -13.41
CA SER A 29 -13.32 25.73 -13.87
C SER A 29 -13.34 25.92 -15.39
N ASP A 30 -13.51 24.82 -16.14
CA ASP A 30 -13.48 24.84 -17.61
C ASP A 30 -14.76 25.42 -18.22
N ALA A 31 -15.92 25.23 -17.59
CA ALA A 31 -17.19 25.80 -18.01
C ALA A 31 -17.15 27.33 -18.06
N ALA A 32 -16.37 27.97 -17.17
CA ALA A 32 -16.19 29.42 -17.16
C ALA A 32 -15.47 29.95 -18.41
N THR A 33 -14.75 29.11 -19.15
CA THR A 33 -14.01 29.50 -20.37
C THR A 33 -14.91 29.59 -21.60
N GLY A 34 -16.03 28.86 -21.62
CA GLY A 34 -16.90 28.71 -22.78
C GLY A 34 -16.29 27.92 -23.96
N ALA A 35 -15.07 27.40 -23.84
CA ALA A 35 -14.37 26.70 -24.93
C ALA A 35 -15.09 25.39 -25.34
N TYR A 36 -15.75 24.75 -24.37
CA TYR A 36 -16.35 23.42 -24.52
C TYR A 36 -17.86 23.45 -24.82
N GLY A 37 -18.46 24.64 -24.93
CA GLY A 37 -19.89 24.83 -25.18
C GLY A 37 -20.57 25.51 -23.99
N THR A 38 -21.89 25.63 -24.05
CA THR A 38 -22.69 26.19 -22.94
C THR A 38 -22.92 25.09 -21.90
N PHE A 39 -22.32 25.23 -20.72
CA PHE A 39 -22.56 24.29 -19.63
C PHE A 39 -24.01 24.38 -19.14
N LEU A 40 -24.76 23.28 -19.24
CA LEU A 40 -26.17 23.20 -18.86
C LEU A 40 -26.38 22.73 -17.41
N GLY A 41 -25.36 22.12 -16.81
CA GLY A 41 -25.40 21.58 -15.46
C GLY A 41 -25.08 20.09 -15.40
N TYR A 42 -25.41 19.50 -14.25
CA TYR A 42 -25.16 18.09 -13.95
C TYR A 42 -26.47 17.29 -14.01
N GLU A 43 -26.42 16.13 -14.67
CA GLU A 43 -27.45 15.09 -14.62
C GLU A 43 -26.97 13.97 -13.68
N GLU A 44 -27.85 13.51 -12.79
CA GLU A 44 -27.52 12.45 -11.82
C GLU A 44 -28.49 11.28 -11.94
N GLU A 45 -27.96 10.07 -12.08
CA GLU A 45 -28.73 8.82 -12.02
C GLU A 45 -28.24 7.97 -10.85
N HIS A 46 -29.16 7.48 -10.03
CA HIS A 46 -28.80 6.71 -8.84
C HIS A 46 -29.70 5.50 -8.68
N THR A 47 -29.15 4.35 -9.08
CA THR A 47 -29.84 3.06 -9.09
C THR A 47 -29.38 2.17 -7.93
N LYS A 48 -29.87 0.93 -7.88
CA LYS A 48 -29.37 -0.10 -6.95
C LYS A 48 -27.99 -0.63 -7.34
N TYR A 49 -27.55 -0.44 -8.59
CA TYR A 49 -26.32 -1.01 -9.14
C TYR A 49 -25.20 0.01 -9.34
N PHE A 50 -25.55 1.24 -9.70
CA PHE A 50 -24.57 2.30 -10.00
C PHE A 50 -25.07 3.69 -9.61
N TYR A 51 -24.11 4.61 -9.60
CA TYR A 51 -24.35 6.04 -9.65
C TYR A 51 -23.75 6.58 -10.95
N LYS A 52 -24.41 7.52 -11.61
CA LYS A 52 -23.88 8.28 -12.73
C LYS A 52 -23.97 9.76 -12.43
N LEU A 53 -22.91 10.47 -12.78
CA LEU A 53 -22.86 11.93 -12.80
C LEU A 53 -22.40 12.36 -14.19
N SER A 54 -23.25 13.07 -14.92
CA SER A 54 -22.95 13.56 -16.26
C SER A 54 -22.91 15.08 -16.26
N ALA A 55 -21.77 15.66 -16.63
CA ALA A 55 -21.64 17.09 -16.91
C ALA A 55 -22.03 17.37 -18.37
N VAL A 56 -23.04 18.22 -18.58
CA VAL A 56 -23.65 18.42 -19.91
C VAL A 56 -23.25 19.77 -20.51
N PHE A 57 -22.71 19.74 -21.73
CA PHE A 57 -22.38 20.93 -22.51
C PHE A 57 -23.17 20.96 -23.81
N ASP A 58 -23.86 22.06 -24.06
CA ASP A 58 -24.56 22.32 -25.32
C ASP A 58 -23.61 22.93 -26.35
N ARG A 59 -23.52 22.29 -27.53
CA ARG A 59 -22.72 22.74 -28.68
C ARG A 59 -23.59 23.11 -29.88
N GLY A 60 -24.88 23.33 -29.66
CA GLY A 60 -25.86 23.76 -30.65
C GLY A 60 -26.56 22.61 -31.33
N SER A 61 -25.86 21.88 -32.20
CA SER A 61 -26.47 20.75 -32.93
C SER A 61 -26.40 19.41 -32.19
N TYR A 62 -25.72 19.37 -31.05
CA TYR A 62 -25.58 18.19 -30.19
C TYR A 62 -25.19 18.65 -28.78
N LYS A 63 -25.32 17.75 -27.80
CA LYS A 63 -24.74 17.94 -26.46
C LYS A 63 -23.62 16.95 -26.23
N VAL A 64 -22.65 17.39 -25.44
CA VAL A 64 -21.55 16.55 -24.94
C VAL A 64 -21.82 16.24 -23.48
N LYS A 65 -21.63 14.98 -23.09
CA LYS A 65 -21.72 14.53 -21.70
C LYS A 65 -20.40 13.91 -21.28
N ILE A 66 -19.79 14.48 -20.24
CA ILE A 66 -18.69 13.85 -19.51
C ILE A 66 -19.31 13.08 -18.36
N THR A 67 -19.29 11.75 -18.43
CA THR A 67 -20.03 10.89 -17.51
C THR A 67 -19.08 10.11 -16.61
N TYR A 68 -19.24 10.24 -15.29
CA TYR A 68 -18.58 9.38 -14.31
C TYR A 68 -19.57 8.31 -13.80
N THR A 69 -19.20 7.05 -13.97
CA THR A 69 -20.00 5.87 -13.61
C THR A 69 -19.26 4.97 -12.62
N PRO A 70 -19.39 5.22 -11.30
CA PRO A 70 -19.01 4.25 -10.27
C PRO A 70 -20.05 3.12 -10.21
N ASN A 71 -19.61 1.90 -10.54
CA ASN A 71 -20.45 0.71 -10.57
C ASN A 71 -19.81 -0.44 -9.76
N VAL A 72 -20.63 -1.15 -8.97
CA VAL A 72 -20.18 -2.31 -8.16
C VAL A 72 -19.97 -3.59 -8.98
N LEU A 73 -20.63 -3.70 -10.12
CA LEU A 73 -20.58 -4.86 -11.02
C LEU A 73 -19.55 -4.70 -12.15
N LEU A 74 -19.15 -3.48 -12.48
CA LEU A 74 -17.99 -3.26 -13.35
C LEU A 74 -16.71 -3.48 -12.53
N PHE A 75 -15.67 -4.06 -13.15
CA PHE A 75 -14.37 -4.27 -12.51
C PHE A 75 -13.68 -2.96 -12.09
N SER A 76 -14.19 -1.80 -12.53
CA SER A 76 -13.66 -0.46 -12.28
C SER A 76 -14.74 0.63 -12.42
N ASN A 77 -14.56 1.75 -11.74
CA ASN A 77 -15.22 3.03 -12.01
C ASN A 77 -14.70 3.62 -13.33
N ILE A 78 -15.57 4.25 -14.12
CA ILE A 78 -15.26 4.77 -15.46
C ILE A 78 -15.62 6.25 -15.57
N ILE A 79 -14.79 7.04 -16.25
CA ILE A 79 -15.17 8.33 -16.83
C ILE A 79 -15.05 8.25 -18.34
N ASP A 80 -16.07 8.69 -19.06
CA ASP A 80 -16.15 8.64 -20.52
C ASP A 80 -16.89 9.84 -21.10
N LEU A 81 -17.01 9.83 -22.43
CA LEU A 81 -17.58 10.89 -23.26
C LEU A 81 -18.73 10.32 -24.09
N GLU A 82 -19.92 10.87 -23.90
CA GLU A 82 -21.12 10.56 -24.68
C GLU A 82 -21.58 11.80 -25.44
N TYR A 83 -22.17 11.60 -26.62
CA TYR A 83 -22.78 12.65 -27.43
C TYR A 83 -24.28 12.43 -27.52
N GLU A 84 -25.08 13.40 -27.09
CA GLU A 84 -26.52 13.41 -27.29
C GLU A 84 -26.83 14.12 -28.61
N ILE A 85 -27.30 13.38 -29.61
CA ILE A 85 -27.64 13.85 -30.95
C ILE A 85 -29.11 13.51 -31.20
N ASN A 86 -29.94 14.52 -31.46
CA ASN A 86 -31.39 14.36 -31.70
C ASN A 86 -32.12 13.53 -30.60
N GLY A 87 -31.66 13.62 -29.35
CA GLY A 87 -32.24 12.92 -28.20
C GLY A 87 -31.76 11.48 -28.00
N GLU A 88 -30.78 11.01 -28.79
CA GLU A 88 -30.16 9.71 -28.63
C GLU A 88 -28.68 9.84 -28.25
N ASN A 89 -28.16 8.91 -27.44
CA ASN A 89 -26.76 8.92 -27.00
C ASN A 89 -25.89 8.06 -27.93
N PHE A 90 -24.70 8.55 -28.22
CA PHE A 90 -23.68 7.91 -29.05
C PHE A 90 -22.31 8.04 -28.40
N LEU A 91 -21.46 7.03 -28.58
CA LEU A 91 -20.06 7.10 -28.21
C LEU A 91 -19.26 7.77 -29.33
N ILE A 92 -18.08 8.31 -29.02
CA ILE A 92 -17.15 8.80 -30.05
C ILE A 92 -16.82 7.71 -31.09
N TYR A 93 -16.77 6.45 -30.66
CA TYR A 93 -16.47 5.32 -31.54
C TYR A 93 -17.55 5.08 -32.60
N ASP A 94 -18.81 5.41 -32.30
CA ASP A 94 -19.91 5.33 -33.27
C ASP A 94 -19.70 6.34 -34.41
N ILE A 95 -19.22 7.55 -34.06
CA ILE A 95 -18.85 8.60 -35.03
C ILE A 95 -17.67 8.15 -35.89
N PHE A 96 -16.67 7.51 -35.27
CA PHE A 96 -15.53 6.97 -36.01
C PHE A 96 -15.94 5.85 -36.96
N ASN A 97 -16.87 4.99 -36.55
CA ASN A 97 -17.41 3.90 -37.37
C ASN A 97 -18.23 4.44 -38.55
N LEU A 98 -18.94 5.56 -38.37
CA LEU A 98 -19.71 6.20 -39.44
C LEU A 98 -18.82 6.75 -40.57
N PHE A 99 -17.69 7.38 -40.22
CA PHE A 99 -16.81 8.09 -41.17
C PHE A 99 -15.48 7.40 -41.44
N ASP A 100 -15.31 6.16 -41.01
CA ASP A 100 -14.07 5.38 -41.17
C ASP A 100 -12.81 6.07 -40.60
N ILE A 101 -12.96 6.87 -39.52
CA ILE A 101 -11.85 7.56 -38.86
C ILE A 101 -10.94 6.54 -38.17
N SER A 102 -9.68 6.45 -38.61
CA SER A 102 -8.68 5.49 -38.07
C SER A 102 -8.02 6.01 -36.78
N ASP A 103 -8.85 6.33 -35.79
CA ASP A 103 -8.43 6.63 -34.43
C ASP A 103 -8.99 5.54 -33.50
N PHE A 104 -8.09 4.80 -32.87
CA PHE A 104 -8.40 3.71 -31.95
C PHE A 104 -7.92 4.02 -30.52
N GLU A 105 -7.67 5.28 -30.19
CA GLU A 105 -7.36 5.68 -28.82
C GLU A 105 -8.54 5.38 -27.89
N GLN A 106 -8.22 5.02 -26.63
CA GLN A 106 -9.23 4.77 -25.60
C GLN A 106 -9.63 6.09 -24.93
N TYR A 107 -10.68 6.72 -25.45
CA TYR A 107 -11.31 7.91 -24.90
C TYR A 107 -12.25 7.60 -23.73
N TYR A 108 -11.74 6.84 -22.77
CA TYR A 108 -12.33 6.61 -21.45
C TYR A 108 -11.20 6.36 -20.45
N PHE A 109 -11.44 6.64 -19.18
CA PHE A 109 -10.48 6.40 -18.11
C PHE A 109 -11.13 5.54 -17.03
N SER A 110 -10.34 4.68 -16.41
CA SER A 110 -10.81 3.78 -15.35
C SER A 110 -9.85 3.75 -14.18
N ASP A 111 -10.35 3.32 -13.01
CA ASP A 111 -9.57 3.22 -11.76
C ASP A 111 -8.95 4.55 -11.29
N LEU A 112 -9.61 5.67 -11.61
CA LEU A 112 -9.19 6.99 -11.12
C LEU A 112 -9.27 7.01 -9.60
N SER A 113 -8.21 7.50 -8.96
CA SER A 113 -8.10 7.48 -7.50
C SER A 113 -7.83 8.85 -6.89
N THR A 114 -7.48 9.84 -7.72
CA THR A 114 -7.00 11.15 -7.26
C THR A 114 -7.59 12.32 -8.04
N GLU A 115 -7.52 13.51 -7.44
CA GLU A 115 -8.00 14.75 -8.04
C GLU A 115 -7.24 15.12 -9.33
N ALA A 116 -5.90 14.98 -9.32
CA ALA A 116 -5.07 15.31 -10.47
C ALA A 116 -5.34 14.39 -11.68
N GLU A 117 -5.43 13.07 -11.44
CA GLU A 117 -5.80 12.10 -12.49
C GLU A 117 -7.19 12.41 -13.05
N THR A 118 -8.14 12.76 -12.18
CA THR A 118 -9.50 13.11 -12.59
C THR A 118 -9.51 14.36 -13.45
N GLY A 119 -8.79 15.41 -13.05
CA GLY A 119 -8.70 16.65 -13.82
C GLY A 119 -8.05 16.44 -15.19
N GLU A 120 -6.99 15.64 -15.28
CA GLU A 120 -6.36 15.29 -16.56
C GLU A 120 -7.30 14.48 -17.46
N ALA A 121 -8.03 13.51 -16.90
CA ALA A 121 -9.02 12.74 -17.63
C ALA A 121 -10.15 13.63 -18.19
N VAL A 122 -10.71 14.52 -17.36
CA VAL A 122 -11.75 15.47 -17.76
C VAL A 122 -11.27 16.36 -18.90
N ARG A 123 -10.11 17.01 -18.75
CA ARG A 123 -9.52 17.86 -19.80
C ARG A 123 -9.27 17.09 -21.09
N SER A 124 -8.73 15.88 -20.99
CA SER A 124 -8.50 15.03 -22.16
C SER A 124 -9.79 14.71 -22.90
N LEU A 125 -10.88 14.40 -22.20
CA LEU A 125 -12.18 14.11 -22.84
C LEU A 125 -12.84 15.37 -23.42
N LEU A 126 -12.70 16.51 -22.75
CA LEU A 126 -13.16 17.81 -23.26
C LEU A 126 -12.40 18.22 -24.55
N ASP A 127 -11.10 17.98 -24.60
CA ASP A 127 -10.29 18.25 -25.80
C ASP A 127 -10.68 17.35 -26.97
N VAL A 128 -11.11 16.11 -26.72
CA VAL A 128 -11.67 15.20 -27.73
C VAL A 128 -12.97 15.76 -28.30
N ALA A 129 -13.83 16.31 -27.45
CA ALA A 129 -15.06 16.96 -27.89
C ALA A 129 -14.81 18.15 -28.83
N VAL A 130 -13.70 18.88 -28.64
CA VAL A 130 -13.27 19.96 -29.55
C VAL A 130 -12.62 19.41 -30.82
N LYS A 131 -11.72 18.44 -30.68
CA LYS A 131 -10.98 17.82 -31.80
C LYS A 131 -11.93 17.26 -32.86
N TYR A 132 -13.02 16.62 -32.43
CA TYR A 132 -13.99 15.96 -33.31
C TYR A 132 -15.31 16.75 -33.48
N ASP A 133 -15.34 18.04 -33.14
CA ASP A 133 -16.55 18.88 -33.24
C ASP A 133 -17.15 18.88 -34.65
N TYR A 134 -16.31 18.93 -35.69
CA TYR A 134 -16.74 18.87 -37.08
C TYR A 134 -17.42 17.53 -37.43
N ASP A 135 -16.82 16.41 -37.03
CA ASP A 135 -17.32 15.08 -37.35
C ASP A 135 -18.64 14.80 -36.62
N VAL A 136 -18.75 15.21 -35.36
CA VAL A 136 -20.00 15.08 -34.58
C VAL A 136 -21.12 15.94 -35.19
N LYS A 137 -20.83 17.18 -35.60
CA LYS A 137 -21.80 18.04 -36.32
C LYS A 137 -22.25 17.42 -37.63
N LYS A 138 -21.33 16.82 -38.38
CA LYS A 138 -21.64 16.12 -39.62
C LYS A 138 -22.50 14.87 -39.37
N ALA A 139 -22.23 14.13 -38.31
CA ALA A 139 -23.02 12.97 -37.91
C ALA A 139 -24.46 13.33 -37.50
N ALA A 140 -24.67 14.54 -36.96
CA ALA A 140 -25.99 15.06 -36.60
C ALA A 140 -26.87 15.47 -37.80
N GLN A 141 -26.31 15.54 -39.01
CA GLN A 141 -27.06 15.86 -40.22
C GLN A 141 -27.97 14.70 -40.63
N GLU A 142 -29.17 15.01 -41.14
CA GLU A 142 -30.20 14.04 -41.50
C GLU A 142 -29.70 12.92 -42.43
N GLU A 143 -28.83 13.26 -43.40
CA GLU A 143 -28.22 12.31 -44.34
C GLU A 143 -27.29 11.26 -43.68
N ASN A 144 -26.78 11.55 -42.48
CA ASN A 144 -25.81 10.72 -41.76
C ASN A 144 -26.44 10.05 -40.53
N PHE A 145 -27.42 10.69 -39.90
CA PHE A 145 -27.99 10.28 -38.61
C PHE A 145 -28.64 8.89 -38.64
N GLU A 146 -29.39 8.56 -39.70
CA GLU A 146 -30.00 7.24 -39.82
C GLU A 146 -28.96 6.12 -39.91
N ARG A 147 -27.86 6.36 -40.63
CA ARG A 147 -26.76 5.41 -40.72
C ARG A 147 -25.99 5.30 -39.41
N LEU A 148 -25.80 6.41 -38.68
CA LEU A 148 -25.19 6.41 -37.34
C LEU A 148 -25.99 5.51 -36.39
N LYS A 149 -27.31 5.73 -36.35
CA LYS A 149 -28.24 4.94 -35.54
C LYS A 149 -28.19 3.46 -35.91
N GLN A 150 -28.30 3.15 -37.20
CA GLN A 150 -28.24 1.77 -37.68
C GLN A 150 -26.92 1.07 -37.32
N ASN A 151 -25.78 1.76 -37.47
CA ASN A 151 -24.47 1.21 -37.09
C ASN A 151 -24.40 0.92 -35.58
N ARG A 152 -24.78 1.87 -34.73
CA ARG A 152 -24.78 1.71 -33.27
C ARG A 152 -25.69 0.55 -32.85
N ASP A 153 -26.93 0.53 -33.36
CA ASP A 153 -27.91 -0.50 -32.99
C ASP A 153 -27.46 -1.88 -33.45
N THR A 154 -26.83 -1.97 -34.62
CA THR A 154 -26.21 -3.21 -35.11
C THR A 154 -25.07 -3.66 -34.20
N ASP A 155 -24.19 -2.75 -33.77
CA ASP A 155 -23.09 -3.08 -32.85
C ASP A 155 -23.58 -3.50 -31.46
N ILE A 156 -24.64 -2.86 -30.95
CA ILE A 156 -25.27 -3.25 -29.69
C ILE A 156 -25.86 -4.65 -29.81
N LYS A 157 -26.60 -4.96 -30.89
CA LYS A 157 -27.18 -6.29 -31.13
C LYS A 157 -26.10 -7.36 -31.23
N ASN A 158 -25.06 -7.08 -32.00
CA ASN A 158 -23.86 -7.92 -32.17
C ASN A 158 -23.06 -8.11 -30.87
N GLY A 159 -23.33 -7.33 -29.82
CA GLY A 159 -22.78 -7.58 -28.49
C GLY A 159 -23.39 -8.81 -27.80
N PHE A 160 -24.53 -9.32 -28.28
CA PHE A 160 -25.28 -10.44 -27.70
C PHE A 160 -25.31 -11.65 -28.64
N ASN A 161 -25.10 -12.83 -28.06
CA ASN A 161 -24.85 -14.08 -28.77
C ASN A 161 -25.94 -14.48 -29.77
N ASP A 162 -25.51 -15.10 -30.88
CA ASP A 162 -26.33 -15.57 -31.99
C ASP A 162 -27.40 -16.58 -31.52
N GLY A 163 -28.68 -16.24 -31.70
CA GLY A 163 -29.83 -17.09 -31.36
C GLY A 163 -30.96 -16.43 -30.54
N MET A 164 -30.83 -15.17 -30.14
CA MET A 164 -31.88 -14.39 -29.47
C MET A 164 -32.77 -13.67 -30.51
N THR A 165 -34.05 -13.50 -30.17
CA THR A 165 -35.00 -12.65 -30.91
C THR A 165 -34.72 -11.16 -30.65
N ASP A 166 -35.21 -10.26 -31.52
CA ASP A 166 -35.05 -8.81 -31.33
C ASP A 166 -35.62 -8.31 -29.99
N GLU A 167 -36.73 -8.90 -29.53
CA GLU A 167 -37.37 -8.56 -28.24
C GLU A 167 -36.52 -9.02 -27.04
N GLU A 168 -35.90 -10.20 -27.15
CA GLU A 168 -34.97 -10.71 -26.13
C GLU A 168 -33.71 -9.84 -26.07
N ILE A 169 -33.16 -9.43 -27.22
CA ILE A 169 -32.00 -8.53 -27.27
C ILE A 169 -32.34 -7.17 -26.67
N GLU A 170 -33.50 -6.59 -27.01
CA GLU A 170 -33.91 -5.30 -26.44
C GLU A 170 -34.04 -5.36 -24.90
N SER A 171 -34.59 -6.46 -24.37
CA SER A 171 -34.67 -6.69 -22.93
C SER A 171 -33.29 -6.87 -22.30
N GLU A 172 -32.39 -7.67 -22.89
CA GLU A 172 -31.05 -7.92 -22.38
C GLU A 172 -30.15 -6.68 -22.43
N VAL A 173 -30.24 -5.88 -23.50
CA VAL A 173 -29.56 -4.59 -23.62
C VAL A 173 -30.00 -3.66 -22.50
N LYS A 174 -31.31 -3.58 -22.26
CA LYS A 174 -31.87 -2.77 -21.18
C LYS A 174 -31.36 -3.25 -19.81
N ASP A 175 -31.42 -4.55 -19.54
CA ASP A 175 -30.95 -5.11 -18.27
C ASP A 175 -29.44 -4.89 -18.08
N CYS A 176 -28.64 -5.00 -19.15
CA CYS A 176 -27.21 -4.71 -19.12
C CYS A 176 -26.94 -3.23 -18.82
N ILE A 177 -27.64 -2.31 -19.46
CA ILE A 177 -27.49 -0.87 -19.18
C ILE A 177 -27.95 -0.55 -17.75
N GLU A 178 -29.05 -1.14 -17.28
CA GLU A 178 -29.53 -0.97 -15.90
C GLU A 178 -28.56 -1.55 -14.86
N MET A 179 -27.84 -2.62 -15.18
CA MET A 179 -26.86 -3.25 -14.29
C MET A 179 -25.50 -2.57 -14.33
N PHE A 180 -24.96 -2.31 -15.52
CA PHE A 180 -23.59 -1.88 -15.73
C PHE A 180 -23.45 -0.37 -15.95
N GLY A 181 -24.52 0.31 -16.35
CA GLY A 181 -24.46 1.74 -16.67
C GLY A 181 -23.60 2.05 -17.90
N VAL A 182 -23.18 1.06 -18.68
CA VAL A 182 -22.44 1.25 -19.93
C VAL A 182 -23.12 0.47 -21.03
N VAL A 183 -23.10 1.00 -22.25
CA VAL A 183 -23.67 0.33 -23.41
C VAL A 183 -22.80 -0.87 -23.83
N PRO A 184 -23.39 -1.98 -24.30
CA PRO A 184 -22.65 -3.20 -24.64
C PRO A 184 -21.59 -3.03 -25.74
N ASN A 185 -21.79 -2.09 -26.67
CA ASN A 185 -20.83 -1.74 -27.72
C ASN A 185 -19.69 -0.81 -27.24
N HIS A 186 -19.65 -0.43 -25.96
CA HIS A 186 -18.55 0.39 -25.42
C HIS A 186 -17.22 -0.41 -25.44
N PRO A 187 -16.09 0.17 -25.88
CA PRO A 187 -14.81 -0.55 -25.94
C PRO A 187 -14.32 -1.15 -24.62
N VAL A 188 -14.72 -0.61 -23.47
CA VAL A 188 -14.45 -1.22 -22.14
C VAL A 188 -15.00 -2.64 -22.01
N CYS A 189 -16.04 -2.99 -22.76
CA CYS A 189 -16.64 -4.32 -22.79
C CYS A 189 -15.88 -5.29 -23.72
N SER A 190 -14.91 -4.80 -24.51
CA SER A 190 -14.13 -5.65 -25.41
C SER A 190 -13.05 -6.41 -24.65
N TYR A 191 -13.17 -7.74 -24.66
CA TYR A 191 -12.18 -8.67 -24.09
C TYR A 191 -10.80 -8.65 -24.78
N ALA A 192 -10.68 -7.99 -25.93
CA ALA A 192 -9.42 -7.92 -26.68
C ALA A 192 -8.49 -6.82 -26.18
N LEU A 193 -9.02 -5.76 -25.57
CA LEU A 193 -8.30 -4.49 -25.33
C LEU A 193 -7.48 -4.43 -24.02
N ASP A 194 -7.34 -5.55 -23.32
CA ASP A 194 -6.52 -5.69 -22.09
C ASP A 194 -5.00 -5.72 -22.34
N THR A 195 -4.57 -5.68 -23.60
CA THR A 195 -3.17 -5.87 -23.99
C THR A 195 -2.53 -4.60 -24.54
N THR A 196 -1.28 -4.34 -24.14
CA THR A 196 -0.43 -3.21 -24.59
C THR A 196 0.43 -3.56 -25.80
N ASP A 197 0.41 -4.82 -26.26
CA ASP A 197 1.26 -5.30 -27.36
C ASP A 197 0.40 -5.52 -28.60
N SER A 198 0.62 -4.70 -29.64
CA SER A 198 -0.19 -4.75 -30.86
C SER A 198 -0.15 -6.11 -31.56
N ALA A 199 0.95 -6.85 -31.48
CA ALA A 199 1.06 -8.19 -32.09
C ALA A 199 0.27 -9.23 -31.29
N LYS A 200 0.22 -9.10 -29.95
CA LYS A 200 -0.66 -9.93 -29.12
C LYS A 200 -2.13 -9.58 -29.33
N LEU A 201 -2.45 -8.30 -29.46
CA LEU A 201 -3.80 -7.83 -29.76
C LEU A 201 -4.29 -8.41 -31.09
N LEU A 202 -3.48 -8.29 -32.15
CA LEU A 202 -3.78 -8.85 -33.46
C LEU A 202 -4.09 -10.36 -33.36
N LYS A 203 -3.22 -11.14 -32.71
CA LYS A 203 -3.46 -12.58 -32.51
C LYS A 203 -4.74 -12.89 -31.74
N LYS A 204 -5.08 -12.07 -30.73
CA LYS A 204 -6.33 -12.21 -29.97
C LYS A 204 -7.54 -11.94 -30.87
N LEU A 205 -7.52 -10.82 -31.60
CA LEU A 205 -8.60 -10.45 -32.50
C LEU A 205 -8.77 -11.49 -33.62
N GLU A 206 -7.70 -11.92 -34.29
CA GLU A 206 -7.76 -12.98 -35.31
C GLU A 206 -8.35 -14.30 -34.76
N LYS A 207 -8.09 -14.63 -33.49
CA LYS A 207 -8.66 -15.81 -32.85
C LYS A 207 -10.14 -15.65 -32.57
N GLN A 208 -10.61 -14.44 -32.23
CA GLN A 208 -12.03 -14.16 -32.03
C GLN A 208 -12.77 -14.11 -33.37
N ASP A 209 -12.17 -13.49 -34.40
CA ASP A 209 -12.65 -13.45 -35.78
C ASP A 209 -12.94 -14.86 -36.32
N LYS A 210 -11.97 -15.77 -36.17
CA LYS A 210 -12.11 -17.20 -36.56
C LYS A 210 -13.23 -17.94 -35.83
N LYS A 211 -13.67 -17.44 -34.67
CA LYS A 211 -14.77 -18.00 -33.89
C LYS A 211 -16.11 -17.31 -34.17
N GLY A 212 -16.14 -16.33 -35.09
CA GLY A 212 -17.31 -15.50 -35.35
C GLY A 212 -17.61 -14.51 -34.23
N LYS A 213 -16.66 -14.22 -33.32
CA LYS A 213 -16.88 -13.43 -32.10
C LYS A 213 -16.43 -11.97 -32.20
N ILE A 214 -15.95 -11.54 -33.37
CA ILE A 214 -15.72 -10.11 -33.65
C ILE A 214 -16.96 -9.61 -34.37
N GLU A 215 -17.81 -8.93 -33.62
CA GLU A 215 -19.15 -8.63 -34.10
C GLU A 215 -19.37 -7.11 -34.21
N THR A 216 -18.70 -6.30 -33.39
CA THR A 216 -18.74 -4.82 -33.47
C THR A 216 -17.93 -4.27 -34.64
N LEU A 217 -18.38 -3.15 -35.22
CA LEU A 217 -17.65 -2.41 -36.25
C LEU A 217 -16.29 -1.92 -35.73
N TYR A 218 -16.23 -1.48 -34.47
CA TYR A 218 -14.97 -1.05 -33.85
C TYR A 218 -13.91 -2.17 -33.87
N GLU A 219 -14.25 -3.38 -33.42
CA GLU A 219 -13.30 -4.50 -33.37
C GLU A 219 -12.90 -4.97 -34.77
N LYS A 220 -13.84 -4.98 -35.73
CA LYS A 220 -13.55 -5.29 -37.15
C LYS A 220 -12.55 -4.30 -37.73
N ARG A 221 -12.79 -2.99 -37.52
CA ARG A 221 -11.92 -1.93 -38.02
C ARG A 221 -10.55 -1.96 -37.34
N LEU A 222 -10.49 -2.24 -36.05
CA LEU A 222 -9.23 -2.40 -35.31
C LEU A 222 -8.43 -3.61 -35.80
N LEU A 223 -9.09 -4.73 -36.08
CA LEU A 223 -8.45 -5.91 -36.66
C LEU A 223 -7.82 -5.60 -38.02
N GLU A 224 -8.56 -4.96 -38.93
CA GLU A 224 -8.04 -4.57 -40.25
C GLU A 224 -6.91 -3.54 -40.14
N TYR A 225 -7.04 -2.58 -39.24
CA TYR A 225 -5.99 -1.60 -38.96
C TYR A 225 -4.68 -2.28 -38.54
N LEU A 226 -4.75 -3.29 -37.66
CA LEU A 226 -3.58 -4.07 -37.21
C LEU A 226 -3.04 -5.01 -38.30
N ARG A 227 -3.91 -5.63 -39.12
CA ARG A 227 -3.52 -6.43 -40.29
C ARG A 227 -2.73 -5.60 -41.31
N GLY A 228 -3.07 -4.31 -41.44
CA GLY A 228 -2.32 -3.34 -42.24
C GLY A 228 -0.92 -3.00 -41.70
N GLY A 229 -0.49 -3.58 -40.57
CA GLY A 229 0.82 -3.35 -39.97
C GLY A 229 0.89 -2.10 -39.07
N ASN A 230 -0.25 -1.46 -38.80
CA ASN A 230 -0.31 -0.32 -37.90
C ASN A 230 -0.18 -0.76 -36.43
N LYS A 231 0.21 0.18 -35.57
CA LYS A 231 0.36 -0.06 -34.13
C LYS A 231 -0.85 0.45 -33.37
N PHE A 232 -1.26 -0.33 -32.39
CA PHE A 232 -2.23 0.09 -31.38
C PHE A 232 -1.49 0.39 -30.09
N GLU A 233 -1.64 1.60 -29.58
CA GLU A 233 -1.06 2.07 -28.31
C GLU A 233 -2.17 2.20 -27.28
N ASN A 234 -2.21 1.27 -26.30
CA ASN A 234 -3.08 1.44 -25.13
C ASN A 234 -2.37 2.36 -24.12
N LYS A 235 -2.43 3.67 -24.38
CA LYS A 235 -1.79 4.70 -23.55
C LYS A 235 -2.22 4.60 -22.08
N ASN A 236 -3.49 4.29 -21.80
CA ASN A 236 -3.99 4.11 -20.44
C ASN A 236 -3.29 2.94 -19.72
N ALA A 237 -3.18 1.79 -20.37
CA ALA A 237 -2.51 0.63 -19.79
C ALA A 237 -0.98 0.82 -19.69
N GLU A 238 -0.37 1.53 -20.64
CA GLU A 238 1.06 1.87 -20.59
C GLU A 238 1.39 2.86 -19.45
N ASN A 239 0.62 3.93 -19.32
CA ASN A 239 0.76 4.92 -18.26
C ASN A 239 0.57 4.28 -16.88
N LYS A 240 -0.47 3.45 -16.72
CA LYS A 240 -0.71 2.69 -15.48
C LYS A 240 0.47 1.79 -15.14
N LYS A 241 1.03 1.07 -16.13
CA LYS A 241 2.19 0.17 -15.93
C LYS A 241 3.47 0.94 -15.61
N ALA A 242 3.70 2.09 -16.24
CA ALA A 242 4.85 2.95 -16.01
C ALA A 242 4.80 3.59 -14.62
N PHE A 243 3.63 4.09 -14.22
CA PHE A 243 3.37 4.59 -12.87
C PHE A 243 3.59 3.49 -11.84
N GLU A 244 2.97 2.31 -12.01
CA GLU A 244 3.10 1.18 -11.08
C GLU A 244 4.56 0.78 -10.84
N LYS A 245 5.34 0.70 -11.91
CA LYS A 245 6.77 0.35 -11.85
C LYS A 245 7.57 1.42 -11.09
N THR A 246 7.29 2.69 -11.37
CA THR A 246 8.00 3.82 -10.75
C THR A 246 7.63 3.96 -9.28
N PHE A 247 6.33 3.93 -8.98
CA PHE A 247 5.78 3.99 -7.63
C PHE A 247 6.36 2.88 -6.75
N LYS A 248 6.25 1.61 -7.15
CA LYS A 248 6.79 0.48 -6.37
C LYS A 248 8.27 0.61 -6.06
N LYS A 249 9.06 1.09 -7.02
CA LYS A 249 10.50 1.29 -6.82
C LYS A 249 10.77 2.39 -5.80
N GLN A 250 10.08 3.53 -5.91
CA GLN A 250 10.30 4.68 -5.04
C GLN A 250 9.73 4.47 -3.63
N SER A 251 8.56 3.86 -3.50
CA SER A 251 7.96 3.52 -2.21
C SER A 251 8.80 2.49 -1.46
N PHE A 252 9.28 1.45 -2.14
CA PHE A 252 10.21 0.48 -1.55
C PHE A 252 11.51 1.15 -1.07
N LEU A 253 12.05 2.08 -1.86
CA LEU A 253 13.26 2.82 -1.47
C LEU A 253 13.01 3.69 -0.23
N ALA A 254 11.88 4.41 -0.19
CA ALA A 254 11.49 5.22 0.97
C ALA A 254 11.34 4.36 2.23
N ASP A 255 10.60 3.26 2.12
CA ASP A 255 10.40 2.30 3.21
C ASP A 255 11.74 1.75 3.71
N SER A 256 12.61 1.30 2.79
CA SER A 256 13.89 0.69 3.13
C SER A 256 14.82 1.66 3.88
N VAL A 257 14.89 2.91 3.44
CA VAL A 257 15.69 3.94 4.11
C VAL A 257 15.14 4.22 5.51
N CYS A 258 13.84 4.45 5.63
CA CYS A 258 13.19 4.67 6.94
C CYS A 258 13.38 3.47 7.87
N PHE A 259 13.26 2.25 7.35
CA PHE A 259 13.45 1.01 8.08
C PHE A 259 14.88 0.92 8.66
N VAL A 260 15.90 1.13 7.83
CA VAL A 260 17.31 1.12 8.26
C VAL A 260 17.58 2.24 9.27
N CYS A 261 17.08 3.46 9.05
CA CYS A 261 17.21 4.56 10.00
C CYS A 261 16.60 4.22 11.36
N GLY A 262 15.42 3.58 11.39
CA GLY A 262 14.77 3.16 12.63
C GLY A 262 15.58 2.09 13.39
N MET A 263 16.17 1.12 12.69
CA MET A 263 17.05 0.12 13.31
C MET A 263 18.30 0.76 13.92
N VAL A 264 18.98 1.63 13.16
CA VAL A 264 20.18 2.35 13.64
C VAL A 264 19.83 3.21 14.85
N PHE A 265 18.70 3.91 14.81
CA PHE A 265 18.21 4.70 15.93
C PHE A 265 18.03 3.85 17.19
N ALA A 266 17.41 2.68 17.08
CA ALA A 266 17.23 1.77 18.22
C ALA A 266 18.55 1.33 18.86
N VAL A 267 19.55 0.97 18.04
CA VAL A 267 20.89 0.59 18.53
C VAL A 267 21.57 1.77 19.25
N VAL A 268 21.53 2.97 18.66
CA VAL A 268 22.12 4.16 19.27
C VAL A 268 21.46 4.49 20.61
N VAL A 269 20.13 4.45 20.69
CA VAL A 269 19.40 4.70 21.94
C VAL A 269 19.74 3.65 22.99
N ALA A 270 19.87 2.37 22.62
CA ALA A 270 20.28 1.31 23.52
C ALA A 270 21.68 1.54 24.11
N LEU A 271 22.64 1.96 23.28
CA LEU A 271 24.00 2.26 23.72
C LEU A 271 24.03 3.47 24.66
N ILE A 272 23.27 4.54 24.36
CA ILE A 272 23.16 5.72 25.22
C ILE A 272 22.54 5.34 26.57
N ALA A 273 21.41 4.62 26.57
CA ALA A 273 20.74 4.19 27.79
C ALA A 273 21.68 3.34 28.66
N ARG A 274 22.41 2.40 28.06
CA ARG A 274 23.40 1.56 28.74
C ARG A 274 24.52 2.39 29.35
N SER A 275 25.06 3.35 28.61
CA SER A 275 26.11 4.25 29.09
C SER A 275 25.67 5.08 30.30
N ILE A 276 24.41 5.52 30.33
CA ILE A 276 23.86 6.27 31.46
C ILE A 276 23.69 5.34 32.66
N VAL A 277 23.06 4.18 32.47
CA VAL A 277 22.76 3.23 33.54
C VAL A 277 24.04 2.73 34.21
N PHE A 278 25.09 2.42 33.45
CA PHE A 278 26.35 1.86 33.96
C PHE A 278 27.48 2.89 34.02
N SER A 279 27.16 4.18 34.09
CA SER A 279 28.18 5.23 34.25
C SER A 279 29.06 4.95 35.47
N GLY A 280 30.39 4.91 35.27
CA GLY A 280 31.36 4.60 36.32
C GLY A 280 31.60 3.10 36.58
N TYR A 281 30.98 2.22 35.78
CA TYR A 281 31.17 0.77 35.85
C TYR A 281 31.72 0.22 34.53
N GLU A 282 32.73 -0.64 34.64
CA GLU A 282 33.26 -1.40 33.52
C GLU A 282 32.39 -2.63 33.27
N LEU A 283 31.72 -2.65 32.14
CA LEU A 283 30.75 -3.68 31.79
C LEU A 283 31.42 -5.00 31.42
N LEU A 284 30.88 -6.10 31.94
CA LEU A 284 31.20 -7.42 31.44
C LEU A 284 30.65 -7.53 30.01
N THR A 285 31.53 -7.82 29.06
CA THR A 285 31.15 -8.04 27.66
C THR A 285 31.59 -9.43 27.23
N TYR A 286 30.73 -10.13 26.49
CA TYR A 286 31.11 -11.37 25.81
C TYR A 286 31.57 -11.02 24.40
N SER A 287 32.76 -11.49 24.04
CA SER A 287 33.27 -11.37 22.68
C SER A 287 32.58 -12.39 21.78
N SER A 288 31.78 -11.90 20.83
CA SER A 288 31.33 -12.63 19.65
C SER A 288 32.30 -12.40 18.49
N PHE A 289 32.42 -13.36 17.57
CA PHE A 289 33.35 -13.25 16.43
C PHE A 289 32.58 -13.25 15.10
N VAL A 290 32.85 -12.25 14.26
CA VAL A 290 32.47 -12.26 12.84
C VAL A 290 33.76 -12.28 12.02
N GLY A 291 34.17 -13.47 11.58
CA GLY A 291 35.51 -13.68 11.02
C GLY A 291 36.60 -13.40 12.06
N ASN A 292 37.54 -12.50 11.74
CA ASN A 292 38.62 -12.08 12.65
C ASN A 292 38.28 -10.83 13.48
N ILE A 293 37.03 -10.33 13.43
CA ILE A 293 36.62 -9.13 14.15
C ILE A 293 35.91 -9.57 15.43
N THR A 294 36.50 -9.19 16.57
CA THR A 294 35.88 -9.35 17.89
C THR A 294 34.83 -8.26 18.08
N ILE A 295 33.56 -8.67 18.23
CA ILE A 295 32.43 -7.79 18.54
C ILE A 295 31.97 -8.11 19.97
N HIS A 296 32.10 -7.16 20.87
CA HIS A 296 31.68 -7.29 22.26
C HIS A 296 30.17 -7.07 22.39
N LEU A 297 29.39 -8.16 22.49
CA LEU A 297 27.93 -8.13 22.61
C LEU A 297 27.47 -8.79 23.91
N PRO A 298 26.46 -8.24 24.62
CA PRO A 298 25.87 -8.90 25.79
C PRO A 298 25.00 -10.09 25.37
N ASN A 299 25.04 -11.17 26.17
CA ASN A 299 24.49 -12.50 25.82
C ASN A 299 22.94 -12.52 25.73
N GLU A 300 22.25 -11.76 26.59
CA GLU A 300 20.77 -11.80 26.72
C GLU A 300 20.05 -10.56 26.14
N GLY A 301 20.82 -9.54 25.75
CA GLY A 301 20.30 -8.28 25.21
C GLY A 301 19.85 -8.33 23.75
N PHE A 302 20.18 -9.41 23.03
CA PHE A 302 19.96 -9.46 21.59
C PHE A 302 18.48 -9.40 21.22
N PHE A 303 17.61 -10.07 21.99
CA PHE A 303 16.18 -10.11 21.72
C PHE A 303 15.49 -8.76 21.98
N GLY A 304 15.87 -8.04 23.04
CA GLY A 304 15.29 -6.74 23.35
C GLY A 304 15.72 -5.65 22.36
N ILE A 305 16.99 -5.67 21.91
CA ILE A 305 17.45 -4.78 20.82
C ILE A 305 16.80 -5.18 19.50
N ALA A 306 16.68 -6.47 19.17
CA ALA A 306 16.00 -6.91 17.95
C ALA A 306 14.53 -6.48 17.91
N LEU A 307 13.80 -6.64 19.03
CA LEU A 307 12.44 -6.14 19.18
C LEU A 307 12.40 -4.61 19.01
N GLY A 308 13.31 -3.90 19.68
CA GLY A 308 13.49 -2.45 19.55
C GLY A 308 13.68 -2.03 18.09
N MET A 309 14.62 -2.65 17.39
CA MET A 309 14.92 -2.38 15.98
C MET A 309 13.69 -2.55 15.09
N ILE A 310 12.96 -3.66 15.21
CA ILE A 310 11.76 -3.92 14.41
C ILE A 310 10.67 -2.88 14.69
N MET A 311 10.43 -2.58 15.98
CA MET A 311 9.39 -1.62 16.37
C MET A 311 9.72 -0.20 15.91
N PHE A 312 10.96 0.25 16.10
CA PHE A 312 11.41 1.57 15.63
C PHE A 312 11.42 1.66 14.11
N ALA A 313 11.83 0.60 13.41
CA ALA A 313 11.78 0.56 11.95
C ALA A 313 10.33 0.74 11.44
N GLY A 314 9.36 0.03 12.03
CA GLY A 314 7.94 0.20 11.71
C GLY A 314 7.42 1.61 12.01
N ALA A 315 7.80 2.18 13.16
CA ALA A 315 7.41 3.54 13.53
C ALA A 315 7.99 4.59 12.57
N PHE A 316 9.26 4.46 12.18
CA PHE A 316 9.94 5.37 11.26
C PHE A 316 9.31 5.35 9.86
N VAL A 317 8.96 4.16 9.35
CA VAL A 317 8.24 4.03 8.07
C VAL A 317 6.91 4.79 8.11
N LYS A 318 6.14 4.65 9.20
CA LYS A 318 4.85 5.36 9.36
C LYS A 318 5.02 6.87 9.55
N LEU A 319 6.05 7.33 10.25
CA LEU A 319 6.28 8.76 10.52
C LEU A 319 6.91 9.52 9.35
N PHE A 320 7.87 8.90 8.68
CA PHE A 320 8.75 9.60 7.73
C PHE A 320 8.64 9.07 6.30
N GLY A 321 8.04 7.91 6.08
CA GLY A 321 7.95 7.29 4.76
C GLY A 321 7.26 8.16 3.71
N LYS A 322 6.13 8.80 4.05
CA LYS A 322 5.44 9.74 3.15
C LYS A 322 6.33 10.95 2.83
N THR A 323 6.96 11.53 3.84
CA THR A 323 7.84 12.71 3.72
C THR A 323 9.08 12.41 2.88
N LEU A 324 9.62 11.20 2.98
CA LEU A 324 10.75 10.78 2.15
C LEU A 324 10.29 10.47 0.72
N LEU A 325 9.16 9.78 0.57
CA LEU A 325 8.58 9.49 -0.73
C LEU A 325 8.29 10.77 -1.50
N SER A 326 7.74 11.81 -0.85
CA SER A 326 7.42 13.08 -1.52
C SER A 326 8.64 13.72 -2.18
N LYS A 327 9.84 13.53 -1.62
CA LYS A 327 11.08 13.98 -2.25
C LYS A 327 11.48 13.10 -3.44
N LEU A 328 11.30 11.79 -3.33
CA LEU A 328 11.64 10.82 -4.39
C LEU A 328 10.75 10.94 -5.62
N VAL A 329 9.46 11.21 -5.41
CA VAL A 329 8.46 11.41 -6.48
C VAL A 329 8.26 12.89 -6.83
N LYS A 330 9.12 13.79 -6.31
CA LYS A 330 9.08 15.24 -6.57
C LYS A 330 7.71 15.90 -6.31
N GLY A 331 7.01 15.43 -5.28
CA GLY A 331 5.72 15.99 -4.87
C GLY A 331 4.51 15.48 -5.66
N ASP A 332 4.65 14.43 -6.47
CA ASP A 332 3.53 13.72 -7.10
C ASP A 332 2.48 13.32 -6.04
N GLU A 333 1.37 14.05 -6.02
CA GLU A 333 0.28 13.85 -5.05
C GLU A 333 -0.40 12.49 -5.23
N THR A 334 -0.43 11.98 -6.46
CA THR A 334 -1.02 10.67 -6.78
C THR A 334 -0.27 9.54 -6.11
N ALA A 335 1.05 9.56 -6.24
CA ALA A 335 1.92 8.62 -5.52
C ALA A 335 1.78 8.76 -3.99
N LEU A 336 1.63 9.99 -3.47
CA LEU A 336 1.53 10.22 -2.03
C LEU A 336 0.20 9.75 -1.42
N GLN A 337 -0.91 9.98 -2.10
CA GLN A 337 -2.23 9.52 -1.67
C GLN A 337 -2.31 8.00 -1.71
N ARG A 338 -1.79 7.36 -2.78
CA ARG A 338 -1.70 5.90 -2.85
C ARG A 338 -0.87 5.32 -1.71
N TYR A 339 0.30 5.89 -1.45
CA TYR A 339 1.16 5.43 -0.36
C TYR A 339 0.46 5.54 1.00
N GLU A 340 -0.27 6.63 1.26
CA GLU A 340 -1.09 6.74 2.47
C GLU A 340 -2.20 5.70 2.53
N ALA A 341 -2.86 5.41 1.42
CA ALA A 341 -3.89 4.37 1.36
C ALA A 341 -3.31 2.99 1.69
N GLU A 342 -2.13 2.65 1.15
CA GLU A 342 -1.43 1.39 1.42
C GLU A 342 -0.97 1.27 2.88
N LYS A 343 -0.46 2.37 3.48
CA LYS A 343 0.06 2.35 4.87
C LYS A 343 -1.00 2.53 5.95
N ASN A 344 -2.15 3.09 5.60
CA ASN A 344 -3.30 3.26 6.47
C ASN A 344 -4.40 2.23 6.14
N SER A 345 -4.04 1.07 5.58
CA SER A 345 -4.96 -0.04 5.39
C SER A 345 -4.40 -1.32 6.02
N GLU A 346 -5.26 -2.08 6.70
CA GLU A 346 -4.94 -3.41 7.21
C GLU A 346 -6.09 -4.37 6.89
N ASN A 347 -5.78 -5.49 6.23
CA ASN A 347 -6.78 -6.44 5.71
C ASN A 347 -7.90 -5.78 4.86
N GLY A 348 -7.55 -4.76 4.08
CA GLY A 348 -8.49 -4.03 3.23
C GLY A 348 -9.37 -3.01 3.96
N LYS A 349 -9.18 -2.78 5.27
CA LYS A 349 -9.90 -1.74 6.03
C LYS A 349 -9.02 -0.52 6.24
N LYS A 350 -9.56 0.67 5.96
CA LYS A 350 -8.87 1.95 6.19
C LYS A 350 -8.81 2.23 7.70
N ILE A 351 -7.60 2.42 8.21
CA ILE A 351 -7.29 2.84 9.58
C ILE A 351 -7.48 4.35 9.66
N LYS A 352 -8.22 4.83 10.67
CA LYS A 352 -8.42 6.27 10.85
C LYS A 352 -7.12 6.95 11.27
N PRO A 353 -6.93 8.26 10.98
CA PRO A 353 -5.72 8.98 11.39
C PRO A 353 -5.40 8.86 12.89
N ALA A 354 -6.43 8.93 13.76
CA ALA A 354 -6.27 8.77 15.20
C ALA A 354 -5.80 7.36 15.61
N GLU A 355 -6.32 6.32 14.95
CA GLU A 355 -5.91 4.93 15.19
C GLU A 355 -4.46 4.70 14.72
N ASN A 356 -4.07 5.30 13.61
CA ASN A 356 -2.69 5.21 13.12
C ASN A 356 -1.70 5.88 14.09
N ILE A 357 -2.06 7.00 14.72
CA ILE A 357 -1.26 7.62 15.80
C ILE A 357 -1.09 6.66 16.98
N ILE A 358 -2.17 5.99 17.40
CA ILE A 358 -2.11 5.00 18.49
C ILE A 358 -1.14 3.87 18.13
N VAL A 359 -1.18 3.35 16.90
CA VAL A 359 -0.24 2.32 16.42
C VAL A 359 1.20 2.81 16.51
N ILE A 360 1.49 4.02 16.05
CA ILE A 360 2.85 4.60 16.12
C ILE A 360 3.31 4.69 17.59
N VAL A 361 2.45 5.19 18.48
CA VAL A 361 2.76 5.29 19.92
C VAL A 361 3.04 3.91 20.52
N VAL A 362 2.22 2.91 20.21
CA VAL A 362 2.40 1.53 20.68
C VAL A 362 3.75 0.95 20.20
N LEU A 363 4.09 1.12 18.92
CA LEU A 363 5.38 0.70 18.39
C LEU A 363 6.54 1.37 19.14
N LEU A 364 6.48 2.68 19.35
CA LEU A 364 7.52 3.42 20.07
C LEU A 364 7.65 2.94 21.53
N VAL A 365 6.54 2.75 22.24
CA VAL A 365 6.54 2.29 23.64
C VAL A 365 7.13 0.88 23.76
N ILE A 366 6.71 -0.06 22.92
CA ILE A 366 7.25 -1.43 22.95
C ILE A 366 8.74 -1.41 22.57
N GLY A 367 9.11 -0.60 21.58
CA GLY A 367 10.50 -0.43 21.17
C GLY A 367 11.37 0.09 22.32
N ILE A 368 10.92 1.14 23.03
CA ILE A 368 11.61 1.69 24.21
C ILE A 368 11.71 0.66 25.32
N ALA A 369 10.64 -0.10 25.58
CA ALA A 369 10.65 -1.15 26.61
C ALA A 369 11.70 -2.23 26.31
N GLY A 370 11.75 -2.74 25.06
CA GLY A 370 12.74 -3.72 24.63
C GLY A 370 14.19 -3.21 24.72
N ILE A 371 14.41 -1.96 24.33
CA ILE A 371 15.72 -1.30 24.47
C ILE A 371 16.11 -1.14 25.94
N THR A 372 15.19 -0.68 26.77
CA THR A 372 15.45 -0.42 28.20
C THR A 372 15.80 -1.72 28.91
N PHE A 373 15.03 -2.79 28.68
CA PHE A 373 15.31 -4.13 29.21
C PHE A 373 16.73 -4.59 28.86
N THR A 374 17.14 -4.38 27.60
CA THR A 374 18.50 -4.73 27.18
C THR A 374 19.57 -3.87 27.83
N ALA A 375 19.32 -2.56 27.91
CA ALA A 375 20.27 -1.61 28.48
C ALA A 375 20.50 -1.87 29.97
N THR A 376 19.50 -2.36 30.69
CA THR A 376 19.57 -2.64 32.13
C THR A 376 20.06 -4.05 32.46
N ASN A 377 19.79 -5.06 31.62
CA ASN A 377 20.24 -6.43 31.88
C ASN A 377 21.73 -6.64 31.55
N ASN A 378 22.61 -6.10 32.40
CA ASN A 378 24.07 -6.24 32.28
C ASN A 378 24.72 -6.35 33.68
N PHE A 379 26.00 -6.73 33.68
CA PHE A 379 26.87 -6.72 34.85
C PHE A 379 28.02 -5.73 34.65
N GLY A 380 28.38 -4.98 35.68
CA GLY A 380 29.53 -4.07 35.65
C GLY A 380 30.31 -4.00 36.95
N PHE A 381 31.63 -3.86 36.84
CA PHE A 381 32.57 -3.66 37.94
C PHE A 381 32.86 -2.17 38.13
N GLY A 382 32.69 -1.65 39.34
CA GLY A 382 33.05 -0.28 39.71
C GLY A 382 34.20 -0.26 40.71
N GLU A 383 34.63 0.92 41.12
CA GLU A 383 35.73 1.08 42.09
C GLU A 383 35.41 0.48 43.47
N ASN A 384 34.16 0.62 43.91
CA ASN A 384 33.72 0.27 45.27
C ASN A 384 32.63 -0.82 45.32
N GLY A 385 32.31 -1.43 44.18
CA GLY A 385 31.25 -2.43 44.13
C GLY A 385 30.94 -2.89 42.71
N VAL A 386 29.85 -3.64 42.58
CA VAL A 386 29.32 -4.11 41.30
C VAL A 386 27.94 -3.55 41.06
N LYS A 387 27.56 -3.44 39.80
CA LYS A 387 26.22 -3.06 39.38
C LYS A 387 25.63 -4.14 38.48
N PHE A 388 24.43 -4.61 38.80
CA PHE A 388 23.75 -5.62 38.00
C PHE A 388 22.24 -5.62 38.23
N THR A 389 21.50 -6.19 37.30
CA THR A 389 20.06 -6.44 37.44
C THR A 389 19.86 -7.84 38.01
N SER A 390 19.33 -7.95 39.23
CA SER A 390 19.17 -9.25 39.90
C SER A 390 18.05 -10.08 39.27
N SER A 391 18.07 -11.38 39.49
CA SER A 391 17.03 -12.34 39.06
C SER A 391 15.61 -12.02 39.57
N GLU A 392 15.47 -11.08 40.49
CA GLU A 392 14.20 -10.69 41.14
C GLU A 392 13.77 -9.25 40.79
N SER A 393 14.58 -8.51 40.03
CA SER A 393 14.36 -7.10 39.72
C SER A 393 14.59 -6.83 38.24
N PHE A 394 13.91 -5.81 37.71
CA PHE A 394 14.21 -5.26 36.37
C PHE A 394 15.04 -3.96 36.46
N ILE A 395 15.38 -3.54 37.68
CA ILE A 395 16.12 -2.31 37.98
C ILE A 395 17.54 -2.70 38.39
N PRO A 396 18.58 -2.14 37.75
CA PRO A 396 19.96 -2.37 38.14
C PRO A 396 20.23 -1.86 39.56
N GLU A 397 20.79 -2.73 40.39
CA GLU A 397 21.17 -2.45 41.76
C GLU A 397 22.69 -2.26 41.85
N THR A 398 23.14 -1.41 42.77
CA THR A 398 24.55 -1.26 43.11
C THR A 398 24.82 -1.96 44.43
N VAL A 399 25.79 -2.87 44.43
CA VAL A 399 26.18 -3.69 45.59
C VAL A 399 27.63 -3.37 45.93
N SER A 400 27.86 -2.88 47.15
CA SER A 400 29.22 -2.68 47.69
C SER A 400 29.99 -4.00 47.72
N TYR A 401 31.30 -3.97 47.52
CA TYR A 401 32.13 -5.16 47.72
C TYR A 401 32.05 -5.71 49.15
N ASP A 402 31.72 -4.88 50.15
CA ASP A 402 31.48 -5.31 51.53
C ASP A 402 30.19 -6.13 51.70
N ASP A 403 29.20 -5.94 50.82
CA ASP A 403 27.92 -6.65 50.89
C ASP A 403 27.80 -7.75 49.81
N LEU A 404 28.76 -7.82 48.90
CA LEU A 404 28.76 -8.75 47.78
C LEU A 404 29.04 -10.19 48.25
N GLU A 405 28.14 -11.10 47.89
CA GLU A 405 28.36 -12.54 48.02
C GLU A 405 28.75 -13.14 46.66
N ILE A 406 29.78 -14.00 46.64
CA ILE A 406 30.31 -14.64 45.43
C ILE A 406 30.11 -16.15 45.55
N TYR A 407 29.58 -16.76 44.50
CA TYR A 407 29.26 -18.18 44.42
C TYR A 407 29.97 -18.84 43.24
N SER A 408 30.44 -20.07 43.42
CA SER A 408 30.82 -20.95 42.32
C SER A 408 29.67 -21.90 41.98
N LEU A 409 29.40 -22.04 40.69
CA LEU A 409 28.30 -22.87 40.15
C LEU A 409 28.86 -24.15 39.54
N LYS A 410 28.21 -25.29 39.81
CA LYS A 410 28.56 -26.57 39.17
C LYS A 410 27.83 -26.81 37.87
N TYR A 411 26.59 -26.35 37.74
CA TYR A 411 25.74 -26.65 36.60
C TYR A 411 25.00 -25.41 36.09
N PHE A 412 24.85 -25.35 34.77
CA PHE A 412 23.87 -24.54 34.05
C PHE A 412 22.60 -25.36 33.83
N ILE A 413 21.43 -24.76 34.02
CA ILE A 413 20.14 -25.35 33.62
C ILE A 413 19.70 -24.65 32.34
N SER A 414 19.63 -25.39 31.23
CA SER A 414 19.03 -24.86 30.00
C SER A 414 17.51 -24.97 30.03
N ASP A 415 17.00 -26.13 30.48
CA ASP A 415 15.58 -26.47 30.67
C ASP A 415 15.45 -27.46 31.86
N GLU A 416 14.25 -27.65 32.42
CA GLU A 416 14.00 -28.39 33.69
C GLU A 416 14.66 -29.78 33.81
N GLU A 417 14.98 -30.45 32.69
CA GLU A 417 15.59 -31.79 32.67
C GLU A 417 17.07 -31.83 32.24
N ASN A 418 17.64 -30.72 31.72
CA ASN A 418 18.98 -30.70 31.12
C ASN A 418 19.96 -29.84 31.93
N LYS A 419 20.93 -30.50 32.59
CA LYS A 419 22.03 -29.87 33.33
C LYS A 419 23.34 -29.99 32.57
N THR A 420 23.98 -28.87 32.28
CA THR A 420 25.32 -28.83 31.69
C THR A 420 26.32 -28.46 32.77
N GLU A 421 27.39 -29.24 32.95
CA GLU A 421 28.42 -28.94 33.94
C GLU A 421 29.25 -27.72 33.51
N TYR A 422 29.35 -26.73 34.39
CA TYR A 422 30.27 -25.61 34.21
C TYR A 422 31.68 -26.05 34.58
N LYS A 423 32.66 -25.75 33.72
CA LYS A 423 34.07 -25.94 34.11
C LYS A 423 34.53 -24.85 35.07
N ASN A 424 33.94 -23.67 34.97
CA ASN A 424 34.28 -22.51 35.80
C ASN A 424 33.12 -21.50 35.89
N GLY A 425 32.04 -21.89 36.56
CA GLY A 425 30.81 -21.09 36.66
C GLY A 425 30.79 -20.17 37.88
N TYR A 426 30.30 -18.94 37.74
CA TYR A 426 30.14 -18.00 38.85
C TYR A 426 28.77 -17.30 38.86
N ALA A 427 28.35 -16.93 40.06
CA ALA A 427 27.23 -16.01 40.29
C ALA A 427 27.56 -15.07 41.45
N VAL A 428 26.87 -13.94 41.50
CA VAL A 428 26.94 -13.01 42.64
C VAL A 428 25.56 -12.67 43.18
N SER A 429 25.48 -12.27 44.44
CA SER A 429 24.23 -11.85 45.09
C SER A 429 24.44 -10.67 46.00
N ASN A 430 23.36 -9.91 46.23
CA ASN A 430 23.25 -8.89 47.26
C ASN A 430 22.88 -9.47 48.65
N GLY A 431 22.78 -10.81 48.78
CA GLY A 431 22.43 -11.51 50.01
C GLY A 431 20.94 -11.47 50.41
N LYS A 432 20.09 -10.84 49.59
CA LYS A 432 18.64 -10.64 49.84
C LYS A 432 17.72 -11.53 48.99
N GLY A 433 18.25 -12.54 48.32
CA GLY A 433 17.48 -13.51 47.50
C GLY A 433 17.76 -13.38 46.00
N GLY A 434 17.95 -12.16 45.50
CA GLY A 434 18.34 -11.93 44.10
C GLY A 434 19.81 -12.25 43.80
N PHE A 435 20.07 -12.84 42.63
CA PHE A 435 21.42 -13.12 42.13
C PHE A 435 21.61 -12.63 40.68
N TYR A 436 22.85 -12.55 40.23
CA TYR A 436 23.21 -12.44 38.83
C TYR A 436 24.14 -13.60 38.46
N GLU A 437 23.71 -14.41 37.50
CA GLU A 437 24.52 -15.50 36.97
C GLU A 437 25.50 -14.94 35.93
N LEU A 438 26.79 -15.04 36.20
CA LEU A 438 27.84 -14.69 35.24
C LEU A 438 28.09 -15.82 34.23
N GLY A 439 27.58 -17.02 34.52
CA GLY A 439 27.77 -18.22 33.72
C GLY A 439 29.22 -18.72 33.73
N GLU A 440 29.61 -19.44 32.68
CA GLU A 440 30.97 -19.95 32.52
C GLU A 440 31.94 -18.81 32.18
N VAL A 441 32.91 -18.56 33.06
CA VAL A 441 33.97 -17.57 32.84
C VAL A 441 35.28 -18.26 32.46
N ALA A 442 36.06 -17.63 31.58
CA ALA A 442 37.34 -18.19 31.16
C ALA A 442 38.29 -18.41 32.36
N PRO A 443 38.79 -19.64 32.60
CA PRO A 443 39.76 -19.90 33.65
C PRO A 443 41.02 -19.05 33.49
N GLY A 444 41.46 -18.37 34.55
CA GLY A 444 42.55 -17.39 34.54
C GLY A 444 42.24 -16.11 33.75
N GLY A 445 41.01 -15.95 33.27
CA GLY A 445 40.52 -14.78 32.56
C GLY A 445 40.35 -13.56 33.47
N GLU A 446 40.12 -12.41 32.86
CA GLU A 446 40.01 -11.13 33.57
C GLU A 446 38.86 -11.11 34.59
N THR A 447 37.68 -11.61 34.21
CA THR A 447 36.51 -11.67 35.08
C THR A 447 36.76 -12.50 36.33
N GLU A 448 37.33 -13.70 36.17
CA GLU A 448 37.67 -14.56 37.31
C GLU A 448 38.71 -13.90 38.21
N LYS A 449 39.79 -13.36 37.64
CA LYS A 449 40.83 -12.67 38.40
C LYS A 449 40.26 -11.53 39.25
N ARG A 450 39.34 -10.75 38.69
CA ARG A 450 38.65 -9.67 39.42
C ARG A 450 37.79 -10.21 40.55
N LEU A 451 36.99 -11.25 40.32
CA LEU A 451 36.15 -11.88 41.35
C LEU A 451 37.00 -12.45 42.49
N LEU A 452 38.08 -13.17 42.18
CA LEU A 452 39.00 -13.74 43.17
C LEU A 452 39.73 -12.63 43.94
N SER A 453 40.18 -11.58 43.27
CA SER A 453 40.84 -10.43 43.92
C SER A 453 39.89 -9.69 44.87
N VAL A 454 38.61 -9.51 44.48
CA VAL A 454 37.58 -8.97 45.37
C VAL A 454 37.37 -9.90 46.56
N ALA A 455 37.28 -11.21 46.34
CA ALA A 455 37.09 -12.17 47.42
C ALA A 455 38.25 -12.13 48.43
N GLU A 456 39.49 -12.09 47.96
CA GLU A 456 40.67 -11.98 48.80
C GLU A 456 40.72 -10.64 49.56
N LYS A 457 40.59 -9.52 48.84
CA LYS A 457 40.71 -8.16 49.41
C LYS A 457 39.63 -7.88 50.47
N TYR A 458 38.42 -8.37 50.28
CA TYR A 458 37.28 -8.14 51.17
C TYR A 458 36.96 -9.35 52.06
N GLY A 459 37.84 -10.35 52.14
CA GLY A 459 37.70 -11.52 53.00
C GLY A 459 36.45 -12.36 52.73
N LYS A 460 35.97 -12.40 51.49
CA LYS A 460 34.78 -13.17 51.09
C LYS A 460 35.13 -14.64 50.90
N LYS A 461 34.35 -15.51 51.56
CA LYS A 461 34.38 -16.95 51.26
C LYS A 461 33.50 -17.23 50.05
N ILE A 462 34.09 -17.76 48.98
CA ILE A 462 33.34 -18.23 47.82
C ILE A 462 32.60 -19.52 48.20
N LYS A 463 31.27 -19.50 48.10
CA LYS A 463 30.42 -20.66 48.42
C LYS A 463 30.14 -21.45 47.14
N THR A 464 30.20 -22.77 47.20
CA THR A 464 29.83 -23.61 46.05
C THR A 464 28.38 -24.05 46.16
N VAL A 465 27.60 -23.82 45.10
CA VAL A 465 26.21 -24.27 44.94
C VAL A 465 26.07 -25.10 43.67
N ASN A 466 24.98 -25.86 43.52
CA ASN A 466 24.83 -26.68 42.32
C ASN A 466 24.41 -25.81 41.14
N ILE A 467 23.40 -24.95 41.33
CA ILE A 467 22.81 -24.06 40.31
C ILE A 467 22.60 -22.66 40.88
N ALA A 468 22.38 -21.66 40.03
CA ALA A 468 22.22 -20.27 40.48
C ALA A 468 20.93 -20.07 41.30
N GLU A 469 19.88 -20.83 41.01
CA GLU A 469 18.62 -20.81 41.75
C GLU A 469 18.76 -21.23 43.21
N ASP A 470 19.77 -22.04 43.56
CA ASP A 470 20.06 -22.45 44.94
C ASP A 470 20.51 -21.25 45.82
N ILE A 471 20.80 -20.09 45.22
CA ILE A 471 21.18 -18.86 45.92
C ILE A 471 19.92 -18.17 46.51
N LYS A 472 18.74 -18.42 45.94
CA LYS A 472 17.47 -17.91 46.47
C LYS A 472 17.22 -18.54 47.85
N LYS A 473 16.84 -17.72 48.83
CA LYS A 473 16.55 -18.17 50.20
C LYS A 473 15.12 -18.68 50.35
#